data_AF-A0A851HCL8-F1
#
_entry.id   AF-A0A851HCL8-F1
#
_cell.length_a   1.000
_cell.length_b   1.000
_cell.length_c   1.000
_cell.angle_alpha   90.00
_cell.angle_beta   90.00
_cell.angle_gamma   90.00
#
_symmetry.space_group_name_H-M   'P 1'
#
loop_
_entity.id
_entity.type
_entity.pdbx_description
1 polymer ?
#
loop_
_entity_poly.entity_id
_entity_poly.type
_entity_poly.pdbx_seq_one_letter_code
_entity_poly.pdbx_strand_id
1 'polypeptide(L)'
;MKKNNLRYINLKQLVFVSSLSALSIALNVMTPKILGFARPLQKFLWLDFLTVIPFLIMPLYNKNYFVVSTAAFLSEFVSFWFRKSLYPYNPLLSVSFAFCWGFLPLLMLKNKEMSFLKHYLIITFIAVMHFFLFILLNFFFIDAIFSKKEGSFTTLLQDNFMGRFLTPFLYIKFISVFFVSFLITYLYRIIKRQLLNVFSFN
;
A
#
# COMPACT_ATOMS: atom_id res chain seq x y z
N MET A 1 26.31 -29.17 3.60
CA MET A 1 24.83 -29.30 3.52
C MET A 1 24.03 -28.09 4.02
N LYS A 2 24.27 -27.55 5.24
CA LYS A 2 23.49 -26.38 5.77
C LYS A 2 23.48 -25.12 4.89
N LYS A 3 24.59 -24.80 4.21
CA LYS A 3 24.71 -23.59 3.36
C LYS A 3 23.83 -23.65 2.10
N ASN A 4 23.61 -24.84 1.53
CA ASN A 4 22.77 -25.03 0.34
C ASN A 4 21.27 -24.94 0.69
N ASN A 5 20.86 -25.47 1.85
CA ASN A 5 19.48 -25.30 2.33
C ASN A 5 19.13 -23.85 2.61
N LEU A 6 20.06 -23.08 3.20
CA LEU A 6 19.82 -21.66 3.50
C LEU A 6 19.73 -20.82 2.21
N ARG A 7 20.58 -21.09 1.22
CA ARG A 7 20.47 -20.49 -0.12
C ARG A 7 19.13 -20.81 -0.80
N TYR A 8 18.69 -22.07 -0.73
CA TYR A 8 17.43 -22.50 -1.33
C TYR A 8 16.21 -21.85 -0.67
N ILE A 9 16.19 -21.72 0.66
CA ILE A 9 15.13 -21.03 1.40
C ILE A 9 15.07 -19.55 1.00
N ASN A 10 16.22 -18.87 0.92
CA ASN A 10 16.28 -17.46 0.51
C ASN A 10 15.82 -17.26 -0.94
N LEU A 11 16.18 -18.18 -1.85
CA LEU A 11 15.71 -18.16 -3.24
C LEU A 11 14.19 -18.31 -3.34
N LYS A 12 13.60 -19.25 -2.60
CA LYS A 12 12.14 -19.40 -2.54
C LYS A 12 11.45 -18.14 -2.03
N GLN A 13 11.99 -17.52 -0.99
CA GLN A 13 11.46 -16.27 -0.45
C GLN A 13 11.54 -15.13 -1.46
N LEU A 14 12.66 -15.00 -2.17
CA LEU A 14 12.84 -14.00 -3.22
C LEU A 14 11.87 -14.20 -4.38
N VAL A 15 11.73 -15.43 -4.87
CA VAL A 15 10.77 -15.76 -5.94
C VAL A 15 9.36 -15.42 -5.52
N PHE A 16 8.94 -15.84 -4.31
CA PHE A 16 7.58 -15.59 -3.81
C PHE A 16 7.28 -14.09 -3.67
N VAL A 17 8.20 -13.33 -3.06
CA VAL A 17 8.04 -11.87 -2.92
C VAL A 17 8.02 -11.19 -4.28
N SER A 18 8.89 -11.60 -5.21
CA SER A 18 8.94 -11.03 -6.56
C SER A 18 7.64 -11.28 -7.32
N SER A 19 7.07 -12.48 -7.23
CA SER A 19 5.78 -12.82 -7.84
C SER A 19 4.62 -11.99 -7.29
N LEU A 20 4.58 -11.78 -5.96
CA LEU A 20 3.54 -10.95 -5.34
C LEU A 20 3.71 -9.46 -5.66
N SER A 21 4.94 -8.95 -5.74
CA SER A 21 5.20 -7.58 -6.22
C SER A 21 4.79 -7.42 -7.68
N ALA A 22 5.12 -8.37 -8.55
CA ALA A 22 4.70 -8.34 -9.95
C ALA A 22 3.16 -8.36 -10.08
N LEU A 23 2.48 -9.15 -9.25
CA LEU A 23 1.02 -9.16 -9.17
C LEU A 23 0.47 -7.80 -8.72
N SER A 24 1.08 -7.16 -7.73
CA SER A 24 0.68 -5.81 -7.29
C SER A 24 0.82 -4.78 -8.41
N ILE A 25 1.95 -4.79 -9.14
CA ILE A 25 2.18 -3.91 -10.29
C ILE A 25 1.13 -4.16 -11.37
N ALA A 26 0.88 -5.42 -11.71
CA ALA A 26 -0.12 -5.80 -12.72
C ALA A 26 -1.52 -5.32 -12.32
N LEU A 27 -1.91 -5.53 -11.05
CA LEU A 27 -3.17 -5.02 -10.52
C LEU A 27 -3.23 -3.50 -10.59
N ASN A 28 -2.16 -2.79 -10.27
CA ASN A 28 -2.14 -1.32 -10.35
C ASN A 28 -2.38 -0.82 -11.79
N VAL A 29 -1.72 -1.44 -12.77
CA VAL A 29 -1.88 -1.09 -14.19
C VAL A 29 -3.27 -1.48 -14.73
N MET A 30 -3.82 -2.60 -14.28
CA MET A 30 -5.11 -3.11 -14.76
C MET A 30 -6.32 -2.53 -14.03
N THR A 31 -6.19 -2.10 -12.78
CA THR A 31 -7.31 -1.59 -11.97
C THR A 31 -8.07 -0.46 -12.66
N PRO A 32 -7.42 0.53 -13.31
CA PRO A 32 -8.13 1.58 -14.06
C PRO A 32 -8.95 1.05 -15.26
N LYS A 33 -8.58 -0.11 -15.82
CA LYS A 33 -9.31 -0.78 -16.90
C LYS A 33 -10.46 -1.62 -16.34
N ILE A 34 -10.20 -2.38 -15.27
CA ILE A 34 -11.18 -3.26 -14.60
C ILE A 34 -12.29 -2.42 -13.95
N LEU A 35 -11.91 -1.33 -13.27
CA LEU A 35 -12.81 -0.41 -12.58
C LEU A 35 -13.10 0.85 -13.41
N GLY A 36 -12.99 0.77 -14.74
CA GLY A 36 -13.19 1.92 -15.63
C GLY A 36 -14.54 2.62 -15.42
N PHE A 37 -15.60 1.85 -15.16
CA PHE A 37 -16.94 2.35 -14.83
C PHE A 37 -17.00 3.07 -13.46
N ALA A 38 -16.11 2.72 -12.53
CA ALA A 38 -16.00 3.30 -11.20
C ALA A 38 -14.93 4.42 -11.11
N ARG A 39 -14.35 4.86 -12.24
CA ARG A 39 -13.43 6.03 -12.27
C ARG A 39 -13.97 7.28 -11.58
N PRO A 40 -15.26 7.66 -11.74
CA PRO A 40 -15.81 8.79 -11.00
C PRO A 40 -15.74 8.55 -9.48
N LEU A 41 -16.02 7.31 -9.06
CA LEU A 41 -15.99 6.88 -7.67
C LEU A 41 -14.58 6.84 -7.08
N GLN A 42 -13.50 6.69 -7.89
CA GLN A 42 -12.10 6.72 -7.39
C GLN A 42 -11.72 8.06 -6.74
N LYS A 43 -12.41 9.15 -7.10
CA LYS A 43 -12.22 10.45 -6.43
C LYS A 43 -12.75 10.43 -4.99
N PHE A 44 -13.82 9.67 -4.74
CA PHE A 44 -14.57 9.64 -3.48
C PHE A 44 -14.24 8.43 -2.61
N LEU A 45 -13.86 7.31 -3.22
CA LEU A 45 -13.63 6.04 -2.57
C LEU A 45 -12.17 5.63 -2.76
N TRP A 46 -11.58 5.03 -1.73
CA TRP A 46 -10.25 4.43 -1.81
C TRP A 46 -10.29 3.09 -2.54
N LEU A 47 -10.31 3.15 -3.88
CA LEU A 47 -10.42 1.97 -4.75
C LEU A 47 -9.07 1.33 -5.13
N ASP A 48 -7.95 1.89 -4.68
CA ASP A 48 -6.60 1.36 -4.95
C ASP A 48 -6.27 0.11 -4.10
N PHE A 49 -7.23 -0.38 -3.31
CA PHE A 49 -7.03 -1.47 -2.36
C PHE A 49 -6.60 -2.80 -3.00
N LEU A 50 -6.94 -3.04 -4.26
CA LEU A 50 -6.54 -4.28 -4.96
C LEU A 50 -5.02 -4.40 -5.05
N THR A 51 -4.33 -3.26 -5.21
CA THR A 51 -2.86 -3.20 -5.33
C THR A 51 -2.14 -3.59 -4.04
N VAL A 52 -2.80 -3.45 -2.88
CA VAL A 52 -2.17 -3.67 -1.58
C VAL A 52 -2.39 -5.09 -1.03
N ILE A 53 -3.36 -5.83 -1.57
CA ILE A 53 -3.66 -7.22 -1.15
C ILE A 53 -2.41 -8.13 -1.23
N PRO A 54 -1.61 -8.13 -2.32
CA PRO A 54 -0.41 -8.97 -2.39
C PRO A 54 0.57 -8.72 -1.23
N PHE A 55 0.71 -7.48 -0.78
CA PHE A 55 1.60 -7.13 0.32
C PHE A 55 1.10 -7.59 1.68
N LEU A 56 -0.21 -7.66 1.89
CA LEU A 56 -0.79 -8.24 3.10
C LEU A 56 -0.53 -9.75 3.21
N ILE A 57 -0.33 -10.44 2.08
CA ILE A 57 -0.05 -11.88 2.02
C ILE A 57 1.43 -12.19 2.26
N MET A 58 2.35 -11.28 1.87
CA MET A 58 3.80 -11.49 2.01
C MET A 58 4.26 -11.89 3.42
N PRO A 59 3.77 -11.27 4.52
CA PRO A 59 4.10 -11.66 5.90
C PRO A 59 3.80 -13.12 6.25
N LEU A 60 2.89 -13.80 5.54
CA LEU A 60 2.55 -15.20 5.80
C LEU A 60 3.68 -16.16 5.42
N TYR A 61 4.56 -15.77 4.47
CA TYR A 61 5.62 -16.63 3.93
C TYR A 61 7.02 -16.09 4.16
N ASN A 62 7.18 -14.77 4.24
CA ASN A 62 8.48 -14.14 4.44
C ASN A 62 8.50 -13.39 5.76
N LYS A 63 9.52 -13.66 6.59
CA LYS A 63 9.75 -12.98 7.86
C LYS A 63 10.83 -11.88 7.77
N ASN A 64 11.45 -11.73 6.60
CA ASN A 64 12.51 -10.76 6.38
C ASN A 64 11.91 -9.39 6.03
N TYR A 65 11.91 -8.50 7.04
CA TYR A 65 11.44 -7.12 6.91
C TYR A 65 12.10 -6.36 5.76
N PHE A 66 13.42 -6.50 5.60
CA PHE A 66 14.17 -5.77 4.59
C PHE A 66 13.73 -6.16 3.17
N VAL A 67 13.58 -7.46 2.92
CA VAL A 67 13.18 -7.98 1.60
C VAL A 67 11.77 -7.52 1.24
N VAL A 68 10.81 -7.63 2.17
CA VAL A 68 9.41 -7.26 1.92
C VAL A 68 9.26 -5.74 1.75
N SER A 69 9.92 -4.93 2.59
CA SER A 69 9.91 -3.47 2.46
C SER A 69 10.55 -3.01 1.16
N THR A 70 11.69 -3.60 0.77
CA THR A 70 12.34 -3.27 -0.51
C THR A 70 11.45 -3.64 -1.69
N ALA A 71 10.77 -4.78 -1.62
CA ALA A 71 9.85 -5.22 -2.66
C ALA A 71 8.61 -4.31 -2.79
N ALA A 72 8.08 -3.81 -1.68
CA ALA A 72 7.00 -2.81 -1.66
C ALA A 72 7.47 -1.46 -2.23
N PHE A 73 8.67 -1.00 -1.85
CA PHE A 73 9.28 0.22 -2.40
C PHE A 73 9.42 0.13 -3.92
N LEU A 74 10.05 -0.94 -4.41
CA LEU A 74 10.30 -1.15 -5.84
C LEU A 74 9.00 -1.32 -6.61
N SER A 75 7.99 -2.00 -6.04
CA SER A 75 6.69 -2.13 -6.67
C SER A 75 6.00 -0.79 -6.88
N GLU A 76 6.03 0.10 -5.90
CA GLU A 76 5.46 1.45 -6.04
C GLU A 76 6.25 2.29 -7.04
N PHE A 77 7.59 2.24 -6.98
CA PHE A 77 8.47 2.90 -7.94
C PHE A 77 8.16 2.47 -9.38
N VAL A 78 8.17 1.16 -9.65
CA VAL A 78 7.90 0.61 -10.99
C VAL A 78 6.46 0.92 -11.43
N SER A 79 5.49 0.80 -10.52
CA SER A 79 4.10 1.14 -10.82
C SER A 79 3.90 2.61 -11.18
N PHE A 80 4.68 3.52 -10.57
CA PHE A 80 4.64 4.94 -10.92
C PHE A 80 5.03 5.17 -12.38
N TRP A 81 6.12 4.54 -12.84
CA TRP A 81 6.58 4.62 -14.23
C TRP A 81 5.53 4.08 -15.22
N PHE A 82 4.87 2.97 -14.87
CA PHE A 82 3.81 2.41 -15.72
C PHE A 82 2.53 3.24 -15.74
N ARG A 83 2.25 4.02 -14.69
CA ARG A 83 1.06 4.90 -14.63
C ARG A 83 1.16 6.11 -15.55
N LYS A 84 2.33 6.42 -16.12
CA LYS A 84 2.57 7.60 -17.00
C LYS A 84 2.02 8.89 -16.39
N SER A 85 2.31 9.10 -15.10
CA SER A 85 1.89 10.30 -14.37
C SER A 85 2.45 11.56 -15.04
N LEU A 86 1.66 12.63 -15.05
CA LEU A 86 2.11 13.98 -15.46
C LEU A 86 3.03 14.62 -14.41
N TYR A 87 2.97 14.13 -13.15
CA TYR A 87 3.78 14.63 -12.05
C TYR A 87 5.12 13.91 -11.99
N PRO A 88 6.19 14.56 -11.50
CA PRO A 88 7.48 13.90 -11.29
C PRO A 88 7.39 12.88 -10.15
N TYR A 89 8.28 11.88 -10.18
CA TYR A 89 8.35 10.85 -9.15
C TYR A 89 8.81 11.44 -7.81
N ASN A 90 8.08 11.12 -6.73
CA ASN A 90 8.49 11.43 -5.36
C ASN A 90 8.96 10.15 -4.65
N PRO A 91 10.26 9.99 -4.36
CA PRO A 91 10.77 8.80 -3.66
C PRO A 91 10.18 8.63 -2.25
N LEU A 92 9.79 9.73 -1.58
CA LEU A 92 9.17 9.66 -0.25
C LEU A 92 7.82 8.95 -0.29
N LEU A 93 7.09 9.00 -1.40
CA LEU A 93 5.85 8.23 -1.55
C LEU A 93 6.14 6.73 -1.53
N SER A 94 7.17 6.27 -2.25
CA SER A 94 7.55 4.86 -2.21
C SER A 94 8.11 4.43 -0.84
N VAL A 95 8.81 5.32 -0.13
CA VAL A 95 9.21 5.06 1.26
C VAL A 95 7.98 4.90 2.17
N SER A 96 7.02 5.83 2.08
CA SER A 96 5.77 5.73 2.86
C SER A 96 4.98 4.47 2.51
N PHE A 97 4.94 4.09 1.23
CA PHE A 97 4.29 2.88 0.77
C PHE A 97 4.98 1.64 1.33
N ALA A 98 6.32 1.58 1.27
CA ALA A 98 7.10 0.49 1.83
C ALA A 98 6.94 0.36 3.35
N PHE A 99 6.82 1.49 4.06
CA PHE A 99 6.53 1.48 5.48
C PHE A 99 5.12 0.92 5.77
N CYS A 100 4.09 1.45 5.12
CA CYS A 100 2.71 1.07 5.36
C CYS A 100 2.38 -0.35 4.90
N TRP A 101 2.86 -0.77 3.73
CA TRP A 101 2.47 -2.04 3.12
C TRP A 101 3.57 -3.08 3.14
N GLY A 102 4.83 -2.71 3.39
CA GLY A 102 5.91 -3.67 3.59
C GLY A 102 6.17 -3.96 5.07
N PHE A 103 6.49 -2.91 5.83
CA PHE A 103 6.96 -3.04 7.21
C PHE A 103 5.82 -3.33 8.21
N LEU A 104 4.77 -2.50 8.24
CA LEU A 104 3.68 -2.63 9.23
C LEU A 104 2.91 -3.96 9.15
N PRO A 105 2.53 -4.50 7.97
CA PRO A 105 1.85 -5.79 7.89
C PRO A 105 2.75 -6.90 8.41
N LEU A 106 4.05 -6.83 8.10
CA LEU A 106 5.01 -7.82 8.58
C LEU A 106 5.23 -7.73 10.08
N LEU A 107 5.11 -6.54 10.69
CA LEU A 107 5.18 -6.37 12.14
C LEU A 107 3.92 -6.90 12.84
N MET A 108 2.74 -6.56 12.34
CA MET A 108 1.48 -6.69 13.07
C MET A 108 0.67 -7.94 12.70
N LEU A 109 0.82 -8.51 11.49
CA LEU A 109 0.05 -9.66 11.00
C LEU A 109 0.76 -11.02 11.14
N LYS A 110 1.81 -11.10 11.97
CA LYS A 110 2.60 -12.34 12.16
C LYS A 110 1.81 -13.49 12.80
N ASN A 111 0.83 -13.19 13.65
CA ASN A 111 0.12 -14.24 14.38
C ASN A 111 -0.89 -14.95 13.48
N LYS A 112 -0.79 -16.28 13.48
CA LYS A 112 -1.70 -17.15 12.71
C LYS A 112 -3.13 -17.08 13.28
N GLU A 113 -3.27 -17.02 14.60
CA GLU A 113 -4.54 -17.07 15.32
C GLU A 113 -5.00 -15.67 15.79
N MET A 114 -5.50 -14.88 14.86
CA MET A 114 -6.14 -13.60 15.18
C MET A 114 -7.62 -13.63 14.78
N SER A 115 -8.49 -13.03 15.61
CA SER A 115 -9.91 -12.89 15.31
C SER A 115 -10.13 -11.97 14.11
N PHE A 116 -11.34 -11.98 13.51
CA PHE A 116 -11.69 -11.06 12.42
C PHE A 116 -11.48 -9.61 12.84
N LEU A 117 -12.01 -9.25 14.02
CA LEU A 117 -11.94 -7.88 14.54
C LEU A 117 -10.50 -7.40 14.71
N LYS A 118 -9.58 -8.26 15.19
CA LYS A 118 -8.16 -7.90 15.32
C LYS A 118 -7.51 -7.63 13.97
N HIS A 119 -7.74 -8.50 12.97
CA HIS A 119 -7.24 -8.26 11.61
C HIS A 119 -7.80 -6.97 11.01
N TYR A 120 -9.11 -6.74 11.20
CA TYR A 120 -9.78 -5.54 10.73
C TYR A 120 -9.16 -4.27 11.31
N LEU A 121 -8.96 -4.23 12.62
CA LEU A 121 -8.34 -3.07 13.28
C LEU A 121 -6.91 -2.83 12.80
N ILE A 122 -6.10 -3.88 12.61
CA ILE A 122 -4.72 -3.76 12.10
C ILE A 122 -4.73 -3.23 10.65
N ILE A 123 -5.53 -3.82 9.77
CA ILE A 123 -5.60 -3.41 8.35
C ILE A 123 -6.13 -1.98 8.26
N THR A 124 -7.15 -1.63 9.04
CA THR A 124 -7.69 -0.27 9.10
C THR A 124 -6.65 0.72 9.57
N PHE A 125 -5.90 0.40 10.63
CA PHE A 125 -4.80 1.24 11.11
C PHE A 125 -3.74 1.48 10.03
N ILE A 126 -3.32 0.43 9.34
CA ILE A 126 -2.34 0.52 8.25
C ILE A 126 -2.88 1.38 7.10
N ALA A 127 -4.13 1.19 6.71
CA ALA A 127 -4.77 1.95 5.64
C ALA A 127 -4.95 3.43 6.01
N VAL A 128 -5.28 3.73 7.27
CA VAL A 128 -5.36 5.10 7.81
C VAL A 128 -3.98 5.76 7.81
N MET A 129 -2.94 5.06 8.27
CA MET A 129 -1.56 5.56 8.21
C MET A 129 -1.13 5.84 6.77
N HIS A 130 -1.44 4.92 5.85
CA HIS A 130 -1.18 5.11 4.43
C HIS A 130 -1.93 6.33 3.88
N PHE A 131 -3.21 6.49 4.20
CA PHE A 131 -4.01 7.63 3.76
C PHE A 131 -3.37 8.95 4.19
N PHE A 132 -3.04 9.11 5.48
CA PHE A 132 -2.41 10.33 5.97
C PHE A 132 -1.02 10.55 5.38
N LEU A 133 -0.12 9.56 5.45
CA LEU A 133 1.25 9.74 4.93
C LEU A 133 1.25 10.05 3.43
N PHE A 134 0.45 9.34 2.64
CA PHE A 134 0.42 9.51 1.20
C PHE A 134 -0.25 10.83 0.78
N ILE A 135 -1.30 11.28 1.47
CA ILE A 135 -1.95 12.57 1.19
C ILE A 135 -1.07 13.74 1.62
N LEU A 136 -0.51 13.69 2.83
CA LEU A 136 0.37 14.73 3.36
C LEU A 136 1.59 14.91 2.46
N LEU A 137 2.25 13.81 2.08
CA LEU A 137 3.41 13.84 1.20
C LEU A 137 3.07 14.31 -0.22
N ASN A 138 1.93 13.92 -0.77
CA ASN A 138 1.51 14.39 -2.09
C ASN A 138 1.23 15.89 -2.11
N PHE A 139 0.48 16.41 -1.14
CA PHE A 139 0.18 17.84 -1.09
C PHE A 139 1.45 18.67 -0.88
N PHE A 140 2.31 18.26 0.06
CA PHE A 140 3.58 18.94 0.28
C PHE A 140 4.46 18.95 -0.97
N PHE A 141 4.54 17.82 -1.68
CA PHE A 141 5.36 17.71 -2.88
C PHE A 141 4.82 18.52 -4.08
N ILE A 142 3.50 18.52 -4.28
CA ILE A 142 2.86 19.32 -5.33
C ILE A 142 3.10 20.81 -5.06
N ASP A 143 2.91 21.27 -3.82
CA ASP A 143 3.12 22.68 -3.48
C ASP A 143 4.60 23.08 -3.60
N ALA A 144 5.53 22.20 -3.21
CA ALA A 144 6.97 22.45 -3.33
C ALA A 144 7.45 22.57 -4.80
N ILE A 145 6.90 21.79 -5.73
CA ILE A 145 7.34 21.80 -7.15
C ILE A 145 6.66 22.89 -7.97
N PHE A 146 5.37 23.14 -7.75
CA PHE A 146 4.58 24.04 -8.58
C PHE A 146 4.44 25.45 -7.99
N SER A 147 4.95 25.71 -6.78
CA SER A 147 5.02 27.07 -6.23
C SER A 147 6.11 27.89 -6.93
N LYS A 148 5.74 28.55 -8.03
CA LYS A 148 6.54 29.55 -8.74
C LYS A 148 6.34 31.00 -8.24
N LYS A 149 5.66 31.23 -7.11
CA LYS A 149 5.34 32.59 -6.65
C LYS A 149 6.31 33.08 -5.58
N GLU A 150 6.72 34.35 -5.71
CA GLU A 150 7.63 35.12 -4.82
C GLU A 150 7.07 35.40 -3.40
N GLY A 151 6.24 34.50 -2.86
CA GLY A 151 5.74 34.57 -1.49
C GLY A 151 6.62 33.77 -0.52
N SER A 152 6.59 34.11 0.76
CA SER A 152 7.27 33.31 1.78
C SER A 152 6.72 31.88 1.80
N PHE A 153 7.59 30.89 1.88
CA PHE A 153 7.23 29.46 1.90
C PHE A 153 6.17 29.12 2.96
N THR A 154 6.15 29.86 4.08
CA THR A 154 5.24 29.68 5.21
C THR A 154 3.80 30.09 4.92
N THR A 155 3.57 31.19 4.19
CA THR A 155 2.21 31.67 3.85
C THR A 155 1.56 30.78 2.78
N LEU A 156 2.37 30.30 1.83
CA LEU A 156 1.96 29.39 0.76
C LEU A 156 1.55 28.01 1.27
N LEU A 157 2.30 27.49 2.26
CA LEU A 157 1.95 26.26 2.96
C LEU A 157 0.65 26.37 3.74
N GLN A 158 0.32 27.54 4.30
CA GLN A 158 -0.86 27.67 5.14
C GLN A 158 -2.15 27.73 4.31
N ASP A 159 -2.19 28.51 3.23
CA ASP A 159 -3.44 28.76 2.51
C ASP A 159 -3.79 27.65 1.49
N ASN A 160 -2.81 27.13 0.74
CA ASN A 160 -3.06 26.11 -0.29
C ASN A 160 -3.21 24.71 0.28
N PHE A 161 -2.39 24.35 1.27
CA PHE A 161 -2.45 23.03 1.89
C PHE A 161 -3.74 22.87 2.69
N MET A 162 -4.08 23.85 3.52
CA MET A 162 -5.23 23.72 4.42
C MET A 162 -6.56 23.82 3.66
N GLY A 163 -6.63 24.65 2.63
CA GLY A 163 -7.77 24.68 1.71
C GLY A 163 -8.00 23.36 0.97
N ARG A 164 -6.92 22.67 0.54
CA ARG A 164 -7.02 21.35 -0.10
C ARG A 164 -7.31 20.23 0.89
N PHE A 165 -6.69 20.25 2.06
CA PHE A 165 -6.85 19.25 3.11
C PHE A 165 -8.27 19.24 3.71
N LEU A 166 -8.92 20.40 3.77
CA LEU A 166 -10.30 20.55 4.24
C LEU A 166 -11.36 20.28 3.16
N THR A 167 -10.97 19.77 1.97
CA THR A 167 -11.95 19.50 0.92
C THR A 167 -12.92 18.38 1.35
N PRO A 168 -14.24 18.56 1.17
CA PRO A 168 -15.27 17.59 1.58
C PRO A 168 -15.02 16.17 1.03
N PHE A 169 -14.47 16.06 -0.18
CA PHE A 169 -14.16 14.78 -0.81
C PHE A 169 -13.09 13.99 -0.08
N LEU A 170 -12.13 14.63 0.59
CA LEU A 170 -11.11 13.94 1.41
C LEU A 170 -11.74 13.28 2.63
N TYR A 171 -12.72 13.90 3.27
CA TYR A 171 -13.46 13.30 4.40
C TYR A 171 -14.26 12.08 3.96
N ILE A 172 -14.96 12.18 2.83
CA ILE A 172 -15.70 11.02 2.25
C ILE A 172 -14.71 9.91 1.93
N LYS A 173 -13.57 10.24 1.31
CA LYS A 173 -12.52 9.28 0.98
C LYS A 173 -11.91 8.64 2.22
N PHE A 174 -11.71 9.40 3.29
CA PHE A 174 -11.24 8.89 4.57
C PHE A 174 -12.25 7.92 5.19
N ILE A 175 -13.54 8.27 5.23
CA ILE A 175 -14.60 7.38 5.72
C ILE A 175 -14.64 6.08 4.90
N SER A 176 -14.42 6.17 3.59
CA SER A 176 -14.36 4.98 2.72
C SER A 176 -13.25 4.01 3.11
N VAL A 177 -12.16 4.47 3.73
CA VAL A 177 -11.05 3.61 4.18
C VAL A 177 -11.54 2.55 5.16
N PHE A 178 -12.49 2.87 6.05
CA PHE A 178 -13.03 1.91 7.01
C PHE A 178 -13.82 0.80 6.32
N PHE A 179 -14.72 1.17 5.40
CA PHE A 179 -15.52 0.20 4.63
C PHE A 179 -14.64 -0.67 3.73
N VAL A 180 -13.67 -0.08 3.06
CA VAL A 180 -12.73 -0.81 2.21
C VAL A 180 -11.83 -1.72 3.05
N SER A 181 -11.38 -1.28 4.23
CA SER A 181 -10.59 -2.11 5.14
C SER A 181 -11.36 -3.35 5.61
N PHE A 182 -12.68 -3.24 5.80
CA PHE A 182 -13.53 -4.39 6.09
C PHE A 182 -13.49 -5.41 4.94
N LEU A 183 -13.66 -4.94 3.69
CA LEU A 183 -13.61 -5.79 2.50
C LEU A 183 -12.23 -6.44 2.33
N ILE A 184 -11.15 -5.68 2.47
CA ILE A 184 -9.77 -6.20 2.44
C ILE A 184 -9.59 -7.27 3.50
N THR A 185 -10.08 -7.04 4.73
CA THR A 185 -9.97 -8.01 5.82
C THR A 185 -10.68 -9.31 5.51
N TYR A 186 -11.88 -9.21 4.93
CA TYR A 186 -12.66 -10.37 4.49
C TYR A 186 -11.89 -11.19 3.44
N LEU A 187 -11.40 -10.54 2.38
CA LEU A 187 -10.60 -11.19 1.33
C LEU A 187 -9.31 -11.79 1.88
N TYR A 188 -8.58 -11.03 2.72
CA TYR A 188 -7.35 -11.48 3.35
C TYR A 188 -7.57 -12.75 4.16
N ARG A 189 -8.66 -12.86 4.95
CA ARG A 189 -8.94 -14.08 5.72
C ARG A 189 -9.28 -15.28 4.85
N ILE A 190 -10.02 -15.08 3.75
CA ILE A 190 -10.30 -16.15 2.78
C ILE A 190 -8.99 -16.70 2.22
N ILE A 191 -8.14 -15.79 1.72
CA ILE A 191 -6.85 -16.14 1.14
C ILE A 191 -5.95 -16.81 2.19
N LYS A 192 -5.83 -16.22 3.39
CA LYS A 192 -5.07 -16.79 4.52
C LYS A 192 -5.52 -18.21 4.84
N ARG A 193 -6.83 -18.47 4.90
CA ARG A 193 -7.37 -19.80 5.17
C ARG A 193 -7.00 -20.80 4.08
N GLN A 194 -7.14 -20.41 2.81
CA GLN A 194 -6.76 -21.27 1.68
C GLN A 194 -5.25 -21.58 1.68
N LEU A 195 -4.42 -20.56 1.92
CA LEU A 195 -2.98 -20.72 2.00
C LEU A 195 -2.55 -21.62 3.16
N LEU A 196 -3.16 -21.48 4.34
CA LEU A 196 -2.90 -22.38 5.47
C LEU A 196 -3.31 -23.83 5.18
N ASN A 197 -4.42 -24.04 4.45
CA ASN A 197 -4.87 -25.37 4.07
C ASN A 197 -3.95 -26.03 3.02
N VAL A 198 -3.45 -25.26 2.05
CA VAL A 198 -2.58 -25.78 0.97
C VAL A 198 -1.15 -26.03 1.46
N PHE A 199 -0.63 -25.16 2.32
CA PHE A 199 0.77 -25.21 2.74
C PHE A 199 1.00 -25.87 4.08
N SER A 200 -0.01 -26.53 4.67
CA SER A 200 0.00 -27.25 5.96
C SER A 200 1.34 -27.12 6.67
N PHE A 201 1.56 -25.97 7.32
CA PHE A 201 2.77 -25.75 8.09
C PHE A 201 2.63 -26.60 9.37
N ASN A 202 2.98 -27.88 9.25
CA ASN A 202 3.50 -28.65 10.38
C ASN A 202 4.83 -28.04 10.80
#